data_AF-A0A7X9G0E6-F1
#
_entry.id   AF-A0A7X9G0E6-F1
#
_cell.length_a   1.000
_cell.length_b   1.000
_cell.length_c   1.000
_cell.angle_alpha   90.00
_cell.angle_beta   90.00
_cell.angle_gamma   90.00
#
_symmetry.space_group_name_H-M   'P 1'
#
loop_
_entity.id
_entity.type
_entity.pdbx_description
1 polymer ?
#
loop_
_entity_poly.entity_id
_entity_poly.type
_entity_poly.pdbx_seq_one_letter_code
_entity_poly.pdbx_strand_id
1 'polypeptide(L)'
;MNAYVNISKELRGLFSTNKIFRYLLPLDVVIMFAGLILIFMNVTLNINIGGFLGALAYWAFIVGLLLTYASLKERPLYIGLLGYGAIYLISFLTLLFRSGYFSCASLFRFAVYAGLGFLLLRKTLGKSS
;
A
#
# COMPACT_ATOMS: atom_id res chain seq x y z
N MET A 1 5.27 25.96 -5.84
CA MET A 1 5.94 24.72 -6.33
C MET A 1 5.55 23.58 -5.40
N ASN A 2 4.94 22.50 -5.90
CA ASN A 2 4.23 21.54 -5.07
C ASN A 2 5.20 20.49 -4.47
N ALA A 3 5.38 20.48 -3.14
CA ALA A 3 6.33 19.60 -2.44
C ALA A 3 6.17 18.12 -2.83
N TYR A 4 4.92 17.67 -3.05
CA TYR A 4 4.60 16.34 -3.57
C TYR A 4 5.32 15.99 -4.88
N VAL A 5 5.34 16.93 -5.83
CA VAL A 5 5.97 16.72 -7.14
C VAL A 5 7.49 16.71 -7.02
N ASN A 6 8.06 17.57 -6.16
CA ASN A 6 9.51 17.58 -5.92
C ASN A 6 9.98 16.26 -5.29
N ILE A 7 9.29 15.78 -4.25
CA ILE A 7 9.61 14.50 -3.60
C ILE A 7 9.49 13.34 -4.60
N SER A 8 8.44 13.32 -5.44
CA SER A 8 8.28 12.28 -6.45
C SER A 8 9.43 12.26 -7.48
N LYS A 9 9.92 13.43 -7.88
CA LYS A 9 11.02 13.57 -8.84
C LYS A 9 12.34 13.10 -8.24
N GLU A 10 12.60 13.44 -6.97
CA GLU A 10 13.77 12.94 -6.25
C GLU A 10 13.73 11.43 -6.07
N LEU A 11 12.59 10.87 -5.63
CA LEU A 11 12.40 9.43 -5.50
C LEU A 11 12.62 8.69 -6.82
N ARG A 12 12.06 9.23 -7.92
CA ARG A 12 12.25 8.67 -9.26
C ARG A 12 13.70 8.77 -9.72
N GLY A 13 14.39 9.85 -9.39
CA GLY A 13 15.83 10.00 -9.62
C GLY A 13 16.62 8.89 -8.92
N LEU A 14 16.39 8.69 -7.62
CA LEU A 14 17.01 7.63 -6.83
C LEU A 14 16.76 6.23 -7.40
N PHE A 15 15.51 5.93 -7.79
CA PHE A 15 15.16 4.64 -8.39
C PHE A 15 15.74 4.45 -9.79
N SER A 16 15.97 5.54 -10.53
CA SER A 16 16.55 5.47 -11.88
C SER A 16 18.07 5.26 -11.86
N THR A 17 18.75 5.67 -10.79
CA THR A 17 20.20 5.47 -10.59
C THR A 17 20.56 3.99 -10.43
N ASN A 18 19.68 3.21 -9.80
CA ASN A 18 19.90 1.78 -9.59
C ASN A 18 19.34 0.93 -10.73
N LYS A 19 20.18 0.07 -11.32
CA LYS A 19 19.80 -0.83 -12.44
C LYS A 19 18.56 -1.69 -12.11
N ILE A 20 18.49 -2.23 -10.90
CA ILE A 20 17.39 -3.09 -10.45
C ILE A 20 16.07 -2.30 -10.42
N PHE A 21 16.03 -1.19 -9.68
CA PHE A 21 14.83 -0.36 -9.56
C PHE A 21 14.37 0.25 -10.90
N ARG A 22 15.31 0.49 -11.82
CA ARG A 22 14.98 0.94 -13.18
C ARG A 22 14.14 -0.08 -13.96
N TYR A 23 14.37 -1.38 -13.78
CA TYR A 23 13.53 -2.44 -14.37
C TYR A 23 12.21 -2.63 -13.62
N LEU A 24 12.18 -2.36 -12.31
CA LEU A 24 10.97 -2.47 -11.50
C LEU A 24 10.00 -1.29 -11.67
N LEU A 25 10.49 -0.10 -12.05
CA LEU A 25 9.67 1.11 -12.25
C LEU A 25 8.40 0.91 -13.11
N PRO A 26 8.43 0.22 -14.27
CA PRO A 26 7.21 -0.04 -15.04
C PRO A 26 6.28 -1.10 -14.41
N LEU A 27 6.79 -1.93 -13.51
CA LEU A 27 6.06 -3.00 -12.81
C LEU A 27 5.52 -2.56 -11.45
N ASP A 28 5.66 -1.28 -11.09
CA ASP A 28 5.27 -0.68 -9.81
C ASP A 28 3.86 -1.08 -9.35
N VAL A 29 2.86 -0.91 -10.22
CA VAL A 29 1.46 -1.22 -9.92
C VAL A 29 1.26 -2.72 -9.72
N VAL A 30 1.90 -3.55 -10.55
CA VAL A 30 1.80 -5.02 -10.48
C VAL A 30 2.40 -5.52 -9.17
N ILE A 31 3.60 -5.03 -8.80
CA ILE A 31 4.28 -5.40 -7.56
C ILE A 31 3.46 -4.99 -6.35
N MET A 32 2.89 -3.78 -6.37
CA MET A 32 2.01 -3.30 -5.30
C MET A 32 0.77 -4.19 -5.13
N PHE A 33 0.02 -4.46 -6.21
CA PHE A 33 -1.19 -5.27 -6.12
C PHE A 33 -0.91 -6.75 -5.84
N ALA A 34 0.18 -7.33 -6.36
CA ALA A 34 0.58 -8.68 -6.04
C ALA A 34 0.90 -8.83 -4.55
N GLY A 35 1.67 -7.89 -3.98
CA GLY A 35 1.92 -7.84 -2.54
C GLY A 35 0.62 -7.70 -1.74
N LEU A 36 -0.28 -6.81 -2.17
CA LEU A 36 -1.56 -6.59 -1.52
C LEU A 36 -2.46 -7.84 -1.51
N ILE A 37 -2.53 -8.57 -2.64
CA ILE A 37 -3.31 -9.81 -2.75
C ILE A 37 -2.75 -10.88 -1.82
N LEU A 38 -1.42 -11.05 -1.78
CA LEU A 38 -0.78 -12.00 -0.86
C LEU A 38 -1.05 -11.63 0.60
N ILE A 39 -1.01 -10.34 0.95
CA ILE A 39 -1.35 -9.87 2.29
C ILE A 39 -2.82 -10.16 2.61
N PHE A 40 -3.73 -9.94 1.66
CA PHE A 40 -5.15 -10.27 1.83
C PHE A 40 -5.36 -11.77 2.08
N MET A 41 -4.71 -12.63 1.29
CA MET A 41 -4.76 -14.08 1.47
C MET A 41 -4.25 -14.51 2.85
N ASN A 42 -3.13 -13.94 3.30
CA ASN A 42 -2.55 -14.27 4.60
C ASN A 42 -3.41 -13.76 5.77
N VAL A 43 -3.81 -12.50 5.72
CA VAL A 43 -4.43 -11.79 6.87
C VAL A 43 -5.94 -12.02 6.94
N THR A 44 -6.63 -12.06 5.81
CA THR A 44 -8.10 -12.15 5.77
C THR A 44 -8.56 -13.58 5.56
N LEU A 45 -7.95 -14.32 4.63
CA LEU A 45 -8.31 -15.72 4.36
C LEU A 45 -7.60 -16.71 5.29
N ASN A 46 -6.67 -16.23 6.13
CA ASN A 46 -5.90 -17.06 7.07
C ASN A 46 -5.13 -18.20 6.38
N ILE A 47 -4.73 -17.98 5.13
CA ILE A 47 -3.91 -18.93 4.37
C ILE A 47 -2.47 -18.80 4.86
N ASN A 48 -1.94 -19.85 5.47
CA ASN A 48 -0.57 -19.83 5.96
C ASN A 48 0.42 -19.91 4.79
N ILE A 49 0.89 -18.75 4.35
CA ILE A 49 1.90 -18.62 3.28
C ILE A 49 3.33 -18.75 3.84
N GLY A 50 3.49 -18.88 5.17
CA GLY A 50 4.78 -18.88 5.84
C GLY A 50 5.33 -17.48 6.11
N GLY A 51 6.10 -17.34 7.20
CA GLY A 51 6.59 -16.04 7.66
C GLY A 51 7.51 -15.33 6.66
N PHE A 52 8.32 -16.09 5.92
CA PHE A 52 9.20 -15.53 4.89
C PHE A 52 8.42 -14.93 3.72
N LEU A 53 7.47 -15.67 3.13
CA LEU A 53 6.65 -15.16 2.03
C LEU A 53 5.72 -14.03 2.48
N GLY A 54 5.22 -14.09 3.72
CA GLY A 54 4.46 -12.98 4.31
C GLY A 54 5.29 -11.70 4.44
N ALA A 55 6.54 -11.81 4.89
CA ALA A 55 7.46 -10.67 4.94
C ALA A 55 7.80 -10.15 3.54
N LEU A 56 8.05 -11.06 2.58
CA LEU A 56 8.34 -10.69 1.19
C LEU A 56 7.15 -9.96 0.55
N ALA A 57 5.91 -10.43 0.77
CA ALA A 57 4.70 -9.78 0.28
C ALA A 57 4.52 -8.37 0.87
N TYR A 58 4.79 -8.21 2.16
CA TYR A 58 4.76 -6.90 2.82
C TYR A 58 5.79 -5.94 2.22
N TRP A 59 7.04 -6.36 2.08
CA TRP A 59 8.08 -5.53 1.48
C TRP A 59 7.81 -5.22 0.01
N ALA A 60 7.30 -6.20 -0.75
CA ALA A 60 6.86 -5.98 -2.13
C ALA A 60 5.75 -4.92 -2.21
N PHE A 61 4.76 -4.97 -1.30
CA PHE A 61 3.72 -3.95 -1.24
C PHE A 61 4.28 -2.55 -0.94
N ILE A 62 5.18 -2.42 0.05
CA ILE A 62 5.81 -1.13 0.39
C ILE A 62 6.65 -0.59 -0.77
N VAL A 63 7.47 -1.44 -1.40
CA VAL A 63 8.27 -1.04 -2.56
C VAL A 63 7.37 -0.64 -3.73
N GLY A 64 6.30 -1.40 -3.98
CA GLY A 64 5.30 -1.07 -4.99
C GLY A 64 4.65 0.29 -4.73
N LEU A 65 4.23 0.58 -3.50
CA LEU A 65 3.69 1.90 -3.11
C LEU A 65 4.66 3.03 -3.41
N LEU A 66 5.94 2.87 -3.04
CA LEU A 66 6.97 3.90 -3.27
C LEU A 66 7.23 4.11 -4.78
N LEU A 67 7.29 3.03 -5.55
CA LEU A 67 7.47 3.11 -7.01
C LEU A 67 6.27 3.74 -7.71
N THR A 68 5.05 3.43 -7.28
CA THR A 68 3.81 4.01 -7.81
C THR A 68 3.68 5.48 -7.43
N TYR A 69 4.13 5.86 -6.23
CA TYR A 69 4.27 7.26 -5.82
C TYR A 69 5.30 8.01 -6.68
N ALA A 70 6.48 7.43 -6.90
CA ALA A 70 7.53 8.00 -7.75
C ALA A 70 7.09 8.16 -9.21
N SER A 71 6.23 7.25 -9.68
CA SER A 71 5.64 7.28 -11.02
C SER A 71 4.42 8.21 -11.13
N LEU A 72 4.02 8.87 -10.04
CA LEU A 72 2.87 9.78 -9.97
C LEU A 72 1.53 9.15 -10.40
N LYS A 73 1.40 7.83 -10.29
CA LYS A 73 0.16 7.13 -10.64
C LYS A 73 -0.81 7.21 -9.46
N GLU A 74 -1.48 8.35 -9.32
CA GLU A 74 -2.33 8.66 -8.15
C GLU A 74 -3.48 7.65 -7.96
N ARG A 75 -4.12 7.19 -9.06
CA ARG A 75 -5.24 6.24 -9.02
C ARG A 75 -4.90 4.90 -8.35
N PRO A 76 -3.94 4.11 -8.88
CA PRO A 76 -3.57 2.85 -8.26
C PRO A 76 -3.03 3.07 -6.83
N LEU A 77 -2.33 4.18 -6.57
CA LEU A 77 -1.78 4.47 -5.25
C LEU A 77 -2.85 4.57 -4.15
N TYR A 78 -3.91 5.36 -4.38
CA TYR A 78 -4.97 5.46 -3.36
C TYR A 78 -5.75 4.15 -3.21
N ILE A 79 -5.94 3.39 -4.31
CA ILE A 79 -6.59 2.07 -4.26
C ILE A 79 -5.75 1.10 -3.42
N GLY A 80 -4.43 1.09 -3.60
CA GLY A 80 -3.52 0.25 -2.82
C GLY A 80 -3.55 0.58 -1.32
N LEU A 81 -3.53 1.87 -0.98
CA LEU A 81 -3.61 2.36 0.41
C LEU A 81 -4.96 2.04 1.07
N LEU A 82 -6.07 2.33 0.38
CA LEU A 82 -7.41 2.01 0.87
C LEU A 82 -7.63 0.50 0.97
N GLY A 83 -7.15 -0.27 0.00
CA GLY A 83 -7.22 -1.73 0.01
C GLY A 83 -6.47 -2.31 1.21
N TYR A 84 -5.24 -1.84 1.47
CA TYR A 84 -4.48 -2.26 2.64
C TYR A 84 -5.19 -1.87 3.94
N GLY A 85 -5.74 -0.65 4.02
CA GLY A 85 -6.58 -0.22 5.14
C GLY A 85 -7.77 -1.17 5.36
N ALA A 86 -8.51 -1.49 4.30
CA ALA A 86 -9.67 -2.37 4.35
C ALA A 86 -9.31 -3.78 4.84
N ILE A 87 -8.17 -4.35 4.43
CA ILE A 87 -7.69 -5.64 4.92
C ILE A 87 -7.57 -5.64 6.46
N TYR A 88 -6.93 -4.61 7.01
CA TYR A 88 -6.74 -4.51 8.46
C TYR A 88 -8.01 -4.12 9.21
N LEU A 89 -8.94 -3.41 8.57
CA LEU A 89 -10.27 -3.18 9.13
C LEU A 89 -11.04 -4.50 9.24
N ILE A 90 -11.08 -5.30 8.17
CA ILE A 90 -11.75 -6.61 8.17
C ILE A 90 -11.10 -7.52 9.22
N SER A 91 -9.77 -7.55 9.29
CA SER A 91 -9.03 -8.31 10.32
C SER A 91 -9.38 -7.84 11.73
N PHE A 92 -9.42 -6.52 11.96
CA PHE A 92 -9.82 -5.95 13.25
C PHE A 92 -11.24 -6.33 13.64
N LEU A 93 -12.21 -6.16 12.73
CA LEU A 93 -13.61 -6.53 12.98
C LEU A 93 -13.75 -8.02 13.24
N THR A 94 -13.03 -8.86 12.50
CA THR A 94 -13.01 -10.32 12.71
C THR A 94 -12.50 -10.66 14.10
N LEU A 95 -11.39 -10.06 14.54
CA LEU A 95 -10.83 -10.28 15.88
C LEU A 95 -11.76 -9.77 16.98
N LEU A 96 -12.38 -8.62 16.76
CA LEU A 96 -13.29 -8.00 17.72
C LEU A 96 -14.56 -8.84 17.90
N PHE A 97 -15.22 -9.24 16.80
CA PHE A 97 -16.50 -9.94 16.87
C PHE A 97 -16.37 -11.45 17.07
N ARG A 98 -15.31 -12.09 16.57
CA ARG A 98 -15.14 -13.55 16.67
C ARG A 98 -14.39 -13.99 17.92
N SER A 99 -13.40 -13.21 18.35
CA SER A 99 -12.54 -13.56 19.49
C SER A 99 -12.65 -12.60 20.68
N GLY A 100 -13.45 -11.53 20.58
CA GLY A 100 -13.52 -10.49 21.62
C GLY A 100 -12.21 -9.72 21.81
N TYR A 101 -11.26 -9.84 20.86
CA TYR A 101 -9.91 -9.30 21.00
C TYR A 101 -9.78 -7.96 20.31
N PHE A 102 -9.50 -6.92 21.10
CA PHE A 102 -9.29 -5.57 20.59
C PHE A 102 -7.84 -5.40 20.11
N SER A 103 -7.61 -5.56 18.80
CA SER A 103 -6.28 -5.35 18.20
C SER A 103 -6.03 -3.88 17.89
N CYS A 104 -5.39 -3.17 18.81
CA CYS A 104 -4.96 -1.78 18.59
C CYS A 104 -4.03 -1.65 17.37
N ALA A 105 -3.18 -2.65 17.13
CA ALA A 105 -2.27 -2.67 15.98
C ALA A 105 -3.02 -2.72 14.64
N SER A 106 -4.06 -3.55 14.52
CA SER A 106 -4.86 -3.64 13.29
C SER A 106 -5.64 -2.34 13.03
N LEU A 107 -6.21 -1.76 14.09
CA LEU A 107 -6.94 -0.50 14.00
C LEU A 107 -6.03 0.68 13.64
N PHE A 108 -4.83 0.74 14.22
CA PHE A 108 -3.83 1.76 13.88
C PHE A 108 -3.40 1.66 12.41
N ARG A 109 -3.13 0.45 11.92
CA ARG A 109 -2.81 0.23 10.49
C ARG A 109 -3.95 0.66 9.59
N PHE A 110 -5.20 0.31 9.93
CA PHE A 110 -6.35 0.81 9.18
C PHE A 110 -6.37 2.34 9.15
N ALA A 111 -6.30 3.01 10.30
CA ALA A 111 -6.40 4.46 10.40
C ALA A 111 -5.31 5.19 9.58
N VAL A 112 -4.06 4.73 9.66
CA VAL A 112 -2.94 5.33 8.93
C VAL A 112 -3.10 5.15 7.42
N TYR A 113 -3.29 3.93 6.96
CA TYR A 113 -3.30 3.64 5.51
C TYR A 113 -4.59 4.13 4.85
N ALA A 114 -5.74 3.99 5.51
CA ALA A 114 -7.00 4.55 5.01
C ALA A 114 -6.99 6.08 5.03
N GLY A 115 -6.40 6.70 6.07
CA GLY A 115 -6.24 8.15 6.14
C GLY A 115 -5.37 8.70 5.01
N LEU A 116 -4.20 8.08 4.77
CA LEU A 116 -3.33 8.45 3.65
C LEU A 116 -4.02 8.22 2.30
N GLY A 117 -4.71 7.10 2.13
CA GLY A 117 -5.49 6.79 0.93
C GLY A 117 -6.60 7.80 0.67
N PHE A 118 -7.33 8.21 1.71
CA PHE A 118 -8.39 9.21 1.62
C PHE A 118 -7.87 10.60 1.25
N LEU A 119 -6.75 11.03 1.83
CA LEU A 119 -6.11 12.31 1.48
C LEU A 119 -5.70 12.34 0.01
N LEU A 120 -5.13 11.24 -0.50
CA LEU A 120 -4.80 11.07 -1.91
C LEU A 120 -6.04 11.06 -2.80
N LEU A 121 -7.08 10.32 -2.42
CA LEU A 121 -8.36 10.29 -3.15
C LEU A 121 -8.97 11.69 -3.26
N ARG A 122 -9.06 12.42 -2.14
CA ARG A 122 -9.60 13.79 -2.11
C ARG A 122 -8.82 14.72 -3.03
N LYS A 123 -7.49 14.61 -3.06
CA LYS A 123 -6.63 15.38 -3.95
C LYS A 123 -6.87 15.02 -5.43
N THR A 124 -7.02 13.75 -5.76
CA THR A 124 -7.27 13.32 -7.14
C THR A 124 -8.66 13.75 -7.62
N LEU A 125 -9.68 13.70 -6.75
CA LEU A 125 -11.03 14.17 -7.05
C LEU A 125 -11.08 15.71 -7.19
N GLY A 126 -10.40 16.44 -6.31
CA GLY A 126 -10.35 17.92 -6.36
C GLY A 126 -9.55 18.50 -7.53
N LYS A 127 -8.74 17.70 -8.24
CA LYS A 127 -8.10 18.07 -9.51
C LYS A 127 -9.00 17.83 -10.73
N SER A 128 -10.13 17.15 -10.55
CA SER A 128 -11.06 16.79 -11.63
C SER A 128 -12.20 17.81 -11.81
N SER A 129 -12.21 18.90 -11.03
CA SER A 129 -13.05 20.08 -11.21
C SER A 129 -12.21 21.25 -11.66
#